data_AF-A0A3E0KDQ7-F1
#
_entry.id   AF-A0A3E0KDQ7-F1
#
_cell.length_a   1.000
_cell.length_b   1.000
_cell.length_c   1.000
_cell.angle_alpha   90.00
_cell.angle_beta   90.00
_cell.angle_gamma   90.00
#
_symmetry.space_group_name_H-M   'P 1'
#
loop_
_entity.id
_entity.type
_entity.pdbx_description
1 polymer ?
#
loop_
_entity_poly.entity_id
_entity_poly.type
_entity_poly.pdbx_seq_one_letter_code
_entity_poly.pdbx_strand_id
1 'polypeptide(L)' 'ATPDLVARGVHAGKILGEVARAAGGGGGGRPDMAQAGGRDPARLDQALDLARRLAAEALRAHQSTP' A
#
# COMPACT_ATOMS: atom_id res chain seq x y z
N ALA A 1 -5.27 -3.65 7.47
CA ALA A 1 -5.11 -2.61 8.48
C ALA A 1 -6.16 -2.84 9.55
N THR A 2 -5.75 -2.80 10.81
CA THR A 2 -6.66 -2.84 11.96
C THR A 2 -7.54 -1.58 11.96
N PRO A 3 -8.72 -1.61 12.63
CA PRO A 3 -9.63 -0.48 12.64
C PRO A 3 -9.01 0.84 13.13
N ASP A 4 -8.11 0.79 14.11
CA ASP A 4 -7.40 1.96 14.63
C ASP A 4 -6.48 2.60 13.57
N LEU A 5 -5.78 1.79 12.76
CA LEU A 5 -4.95 2.29 11.67
C LEU A 5 -5.80 2.89 10.56
N VAL A 6 -6.95 2.29 10.25
CA VAL A 6 -7.91 2.84 9.28
C VAL A 6 -8.47 4.17 9.77
N ALA A 7 -8.82 4.29 11.05
CA ALA A 7 -9.26 5.55 11.66
C ALA A 7 -8.14 6.61 11.63
N ARG A 8 -6.88 6.19 11.76
CA ARG A 8 -5.68 6.99 11.51
C ARG A 8 -5.33 7.07 10.02
N GLY A 9 -6.29 7.10 9.11
CA GLY A 9 -6.07 7.41 7.69
C GLY A 9 -5.30 6.37 6.86
N VAL A 10 -4.82 5.25 7.42
CA VAL A 10 -4.14 4.21 6.65
C VAL A 10 -5.15 3.50 5.75
N HIS A 11 -4.89 3.50 4.44
CA HIS A 11 -5.79 2.92 3.45
C HIS A 11 -5.10 1.86 2.59
N ALA A 12 -5.29 0.58 2.90
CA ALA A 12 -4.65 -0.54 2.20
C ALA A 12 -4.92 -0.52 0.68
N GLY A 13 -6.17 -0.25 0.27
CA GLY A 13 -6.53 -0.15 -1.16
C GLY A 13 -5.72 0.85 -1.98
N LYS A 14 -5.40 2.02 -1.41
CA LYS A 14 -4.62 3.06 -2.10
C LYS A 14 -3.17 2.61 -2.27
N ILE A 15 -2.56 2.11 -1.19
CA ILE A 15 -1.19 1.61 -1.17
C ILE A 15 -1.02 0.49 -2.22
N LEU A 16 -1.87 -0.53 -2.18
CA LEU A 16 -1.75 -1.66 -3.11
C LEU A 16 -2.06 -1.27 -4.56
N GLY A 17 -2.91 -0.26 -4.79
CA GLY A 17 -3.15 0.28 -6.13
C GLY A 17 -1.89 0.90 -6.75
N GLU A 18 -1.08 1.63 -5.97
CA GLU A 18 0.19 2.17 -6.44
C GLU A 18 1.24 1.08 -6.69
N VAL A 19 1.33 0.10 -5.79
CA VAL A 19 2.23 -1.07 -5.93
C VAL A 19 1.88 -1.87 -7.19
N ALA A 20 0.59 -2.09 -7.46
CA ALA A 20 0.14 -2.81 -8.66
C ALA A 20 0.62 -2.15 -9.95
N ARG A 21 0.52 -0.81 -10.03
CA ARG A 21 0.95 -0.04 -11.19
C ARG A 21 2.45 -0.13 -11.40
N ALA A 22 3.24 -0.12 -10.33
CA ALA A 22 4.70 -0.31 -10.42
C ALA A 22 5.05 -1.68 -11.02
N ALA A 23 4.27 -2.72 -10.73
CA ALA A 23 4.41 -4.06 -11.31
C ALA A 23 3.70 -4.27 -12.67
N GLY A 24 3.26 -3.18 -13.32
CA GLY A 24 2.57 -3.24 -14.62
C GLY A 24 1.18 -3.90 -14.58
N GLY A 25 0.54 -3.94 -13.42
CA GLY A 25 -0.76 -4.55 -13.22
C GLY A 25 -1.78 -3.63 -12.55
N GLY A 26 -2.71 -4.23 -11.84
CA GLY A 26 -3.86 -3.56 -11.25
C GLY A 26 -4.32 -4.24 -9.97
N GLY A 27 -5.08 -3.50 -9.15
CA GLY A 27 -5.52 -3.98 -7.85
C GLY A 27 -6.12 -2.87 -7.02
N GLY A 28 -6.57 -3.24 -5.83
CA GLY A 28 -7.20 -2.33 -4.90
C GLY A 28 -7.92 -3.08 -3.80
N GLY A 29 -8.77 -2.36 -3.09
CA GLY A 29 -9.56 -2.93 -2.01
C GLY A 29 -10.02 -1.85 -1.05
N ARG A 30 -10.50 -2.31 0.10
CA ARG A 30 -11.00 -1.47 1.17
C ARG A 30 -9.84 -0.86 1.98
N PRO A 31 -10.10 0.11 2.86
CA PRO A 31 -9.09 0.63 3.77
C PRO A 31 -8.46 -0.44 4.67
N ASP A 32 -9.26 -1.40 5.12
CA ASP A 32 -8.86 -2.51 6.00
C ASP A 32 -8.12 -3.63 5.25
N MET A 33 -8.41 -3.86 3.98
CA MET A 33 -7.80 -4.96 3.23
C MET A 33 -7.79 -4.69 1.73
N ALA A 34 -6.69 -5.05 1.08
CA ALA A 34 -6.52 -4.92 -0.36
C ALA A 34 -5.67 -6.03 -0.94
N GLN A 35 -5.86 -6.27 -2.24
CA GLN A 35 -5.09 -7.22 -3.03
C GLN A 35 -4.76 -6.62 -4.39
N ALA A 36 -3.60 -6.96 -4.94
CA ALA A 36 -3.14 -6.48 -6.23
C ALA A 36 -2.33 -7.56 -6.94
N GLY A 37 -2.28 -7.48 -8.27
CA GLY A 37 -1.45 -8.32 -9.12
C GLY A 37 -0.63 -7.48 -10.10
N GLY A 38 0.55 -7.98 -10.44
CA GLY A 38 1.43 -7.45 -11.48
C GLY A 38 1.44 -8.36 -12.71
N ARG A 39 1.84 -7.81 -13.87
CA ARG A 39 2.03 -8.56 -15.12
C ARG A 39 3.49 -8.61 -15.56
N ASP A 40 4.36 -7.86 -14.90
CA ASP A 40 5.79 -7.79 -15.19
C ASP A 40 6.58 -8.38 -14.01
N PRO A 41 6.97 -9.67 -14.07
CA PRO A 41 7.75 -10.31 -13.02
C PRO A 41 9.11 -9.65 -12.78
N ALA A 42 9.71 -9.01 -13.80
CA ALA A 42 10.99 -8.34 -13.66
C ALA A 42 10.92 -7.10 -12.74
N ARG A 43 9.72 -6.59 -12.46
CA ARG A 43 9.48 -5.44 -11.56
C ARG A 43 9.06 -5.85 -10.15
N LEU A 44 9.04 -7.16 -9.83
CA LEU A 44 8.56 -7.64 -8.53
C LEU A 44 9.33 -7.02 -7.37
N ASP A 45 10.66 -7.01 -7.43
CA ASP A 45 11.50 -6.45 -6.37
C ASP A 45 11.24 -4.96 -6.16
N GLN A 46 11.17 -4.19 -7.26
CA GLN A 46 10.82 -2.77 -7.21
C GLN A 46 9.44 -2.54 -6.58
N ALA A 47 8.45 -3.36 -6.92
CA ALA A 47 7.10 -3.25 -6.39
C ALA A 47 7.03 -3.58 -4.90
N LEU A 48 7.77 -4.61 -4.44
CA LEU A 48 7.88 -4.96 -3.02
C LEU A 48 8.58 -3.86 -2.21
N ASP A 49 9.64 -3.27 -2.76
CA ASP A 49 10.31 -2.13 -2.13
C ASP A 49 9.41 -0.91 -2.02
N LEU A 50 8.63 -0.62 -3.06
CA LEU A 50 7.63 0.43 -3.03
C LEU A 50 6.55 0.15 -1.97
N ALA A 51 6.05 -1.09 -1.89
CA ALA A 51 5.07 -1.49 -0.89
C ALA A 51 5.58 -1.24 0.53
N ARG A 52 6.83 -1.63 0.82
CA ARG A 52 7.46 -1.39 2.12
C ARG A 52 7.60 0.10 2.42
N ARG A 53 8.01 0.90 1.43
CA ARG A 53 8.16 2.36 1.59
C ARG A 53 6.82 3.03 1.90
N LEU A 54 5.80 2.79 1.08
CA LEU A 54 4.47 3.40 1.25
C LEU A 54 3.81 2.97 2.57
N ALA A 55 3.96 1.70 2.96
CA ALA A 55 3.46 1.23 4.26
C ALA A 55 4.15 1.95 5.43
N ALA A 56 5.47 2.13 5.37
CA ALA A 56 6.21 2.86 6.40
C ALA A 56 5.82 4.34 6.46
N GLU A 57 5.65 5.00 5.32
CA GLU A 57 5.19 6.39 5.23
C GLU A 57 3.78 6.57 5.81
N ALA A 58 2.85 5.69 5.45
CA ALA A 58 1.48 5.71 5.97
C ALA A 58 1.43 5.56 7.50
N LEU A 59 2.33 4.74 8.08
CA LEU A 59 2.42 4.56 9.53
C LEU A 59 3.08 5.74 10.25
N ARG A 60 3.96 6.49 9.58
CA ARG A 60 4.67 7.67 10.13
C ARG A 60 3.85 8.96 10.05
N ALA A 61 3.03 9.12 9.00
CA ALA A 61 2.21 10.31 8.81
C ALA A 61 1.30 10.64 10.01
N HIS A 62 0.95 9.63 10.82
CA HIS A 62 0.12 9.76 12.02
C HIS A 62 0.89 9.63 13.34
N GLN A 63 2.21 9.78 13.35
CA GLN A 63 3.03 9.86 14.58
C GLN A 63 3.37 11.31 14.95
N SER A 64 2.86 12.28 14.19
CA SER A 64 3.25 13.70 14.28
C SER A 64 2.17 14.62 14.85
N THR A 65 1.06 14.07 15.35
CA THR A 65 0.01 14.87 16.01
C THR A 65 0.24 14.81 17.52
N PRO A 66 0.55 15.94 18.19
CA PRO A 66 0.67 16.01 19.64
C PRO A 66 -0.65 15.72 20.35
#